data_AF-A0A7J4EU29-F1
#
_entry.id   AF-A0A7J4EU29-F1
#
_cell.length_a   1.000
_cell.length_b   1.000
_cell.length_c   1.000
_cell.angle_alpha   90.00
_cell.angle_beta   90.00
_cell.angle_gamma   90.00
#
_symmetry.space_group_name_H-M   'P 1'
#
loop_
_entity.id
_entity.type
_entity.pdbx_description
1 polymer ?
#
loop_
_entity_poly.entity_id
_entity_poly.type
_entity_poly.pdbx_seq_one_letter_code
_entity_poly.pdbx_strand_id
1 'polypeptide(L)'
;IMVEKKHVMPGDLVVGADSHTCMYGALGAFAMGIGSTDMGFVFATGKLWFKVPETIRFNVEGKAGKHVYSKDIILKLIGMVGSDGANYAACEYAGSAVRSMSIGERLTMSNMAIEMGGKAGIIEPDKTTFDYLGIDEVEFGSDDNADYRRTVELDVTGMSPQVAKPHRVDNVVDIEEVEGIKVNQVFIGSCTNGRYEDIKIAAEILKGEEVAKNVRLIVIPATRSEYRKALKEGLIETLVDAGAIVEFPSCGPCMGSSFGLIASNEVSVSTSNRNFVGRQGSPEGMIYLVSPATAAATAIYGEIRDPRKI
;
A
#
# COMPACT_ATOMS: atom_id res chain seq x y z
N ILE A 1 -13.65 -0.80 -0.76
CA ILE A 1 -15.11 -0.88 -0.45
C ILE A 1 -15.53 0.16 0.58
N MET A 2 -15.07 0.10 1.84
CA MET A 2 -15.47 1.05 2.90
C MET A 2 -15.32 2.51 2.46
N VAL A 3 -14.16 2.85 1.90
CA VAL A 3 -13.85 4.18 1.37
C VAL A 3 -14.71 4.53 0.15
N GLU A 4 -14.75 3.67 -0.87
CA GLU A 4 -15.52 3.90 -2.10
C GLU A 4 -17.03 4.09 -1.87
N LYS A 5 -17.57 3.47 -0.81
CA LYS A 5 -18.98 3.55 -0.43
C LYS A 5 -19.24 4.66 0.60
N LYS A 6 -18.23 5.46 0.95
CA LYS A 6 -18.31 6.58 1.88
C LYS A 6 -18.84 6.16 3.26
N HIS A 7 -18.37 5.01 3.76
CA HIS A 7 -18.63 4.56 5.13
C HIS A 7 -17.60 5.10 6.13
N VAL A 8 -16.69 5.94 5.67
CA VAL A 8 -15.65 6.59 6.47
C VAL A 8 -15.62 8.06 6.07
N MET A 9 -15.74 8.93 7.07
CA MET A 9 -15.65 10.37 6.94
C MET A 9 -14.52 10.92 7.83
N PRO A 10 -14.01 12.13 7.56
CA PRO A 10 -13.05 12.79 8.44
C PRO A 10 -13.60 12.94 9.85
N GLY A 11 -12.76 12.68 10.87
CA GLY A 11 -13.17 12.72 12.28
C GLY A 11 -13.87 11.46 12.80
N ASP A 12 -14.18 10.49 11.94
CA ASP A 12 -14.77 9.23 12.39
C ASP A 12 -13.80 8.39 13.22
N LEU A 13 -14.37 7.61 14.15
CA LEU A 13 -13.69 6.52 14.83
C LEU A 13 -14.11 5.19 14.20
N VAL A 14 -13.17 4.53 13.52
CA VAL A 14 -13.45 3.31 12.75
C VAL A 14 -12.72 2.11 13.34
N VAL A 15 -13.47 1.05 13.64
CA VAL A 15 -12.92 -0.23 14.09
C VAL A 15 -13.28 -1.33 13.10
N GLY A 16 -12.34 -2.24 12.85
CA GLY A 16 -12.51 -3.33 11.89
C GLY A 16 -11.83 -4.60 12.37
N ALA A 17 -12.30 -5.75 11.87
CA ALA A 17 -11.72 -7.05 12.20
C ALA A 17 -10.41 -7.35 11.44
N ASP A 18 -10.02 -6.49 10.50
CA ASP A 18 -8.77 -6.62 9.76
C ASP A 18 -7.68 -5.72 10.33
N SER A 19 -6.44 -6.23 10.34
CA SER A 19 -5.27 -5.49 10.83
C SER A 19 -4.99 -4.20 10.06
N HIS A 20 -5.35 -4.12 8.78
CA HIS A 20 -5.12 -2.94 7.93
C HIS A 20 -6.31 -1.98 7.88
N THR A 21 -7.22 -2.06 8.86
CA THR A 21 -8.27 -1.03 9.05
C THR A 21 -7.65 0.38 9.20
N CYS A 22 -6.40 0.47 9.65
CA CYS A 22 -5.62 1.72 9.69
C CYS A 22 -5.54 2.46 8.33
N MET A 23 -5.73 1.76 7.21
CA MET A 23 -5.85 2.36 5.87
C MET A 23 -6.83 3.54 5.83
N TYR A 24 -7.93 3.46 6.58
CA TYR A 24 -8.99 4.46 6.51
C TYR A 24 -8.60 5.83 7.09
N GLY A 25 -7.51 5.89 7.87
CA GLY A 25 -6.99 7.16 8.36
C GLY A 25 -6.41 8.07 7.29
N ALA A 26 -6.25 7.59 6.05
CA ALA A 26 -5.97 8.43 4.88
C ALA A 26 -7.06 9.50 4.62
N LEU A 27 -8.26 9.34 5.19
CA LEU A 27 -9.37 10.28 5.10
C LEU A 27 -9.51 11.17 6.34
N GLY A 28 -8.54 11.18 7.26
CA GLY A 28 -8.64 11.92 8.51
C GLY A 28 -9.48 11.22 9.59
N ALA A 29 -9.73 9.92 9.45
CA ALA A 29 -10.42 9.12 10.47
C ALA A 29 -9.41 8.44 11.41
N PHE A 30 -9.76 8.26 12.69
CA PHE A 30 -8.98 7.38 13.56
C PHE A 30 -9.44 5.94 13.36
N ALA A 31 -8.64 5.14 12.65
CA ALA A 31 -9.03 3.80 12.22
C ALA A 31 -8.05 2.72 12.68
N MET A 32 -8.55 1.59 13.19
CA MET A 32 -7.69 0.48 13.65
C MET A 32 -8.37 -0.89 13.67
N GLY A 33 -7.52 -1.92 13.58
CA GLY A 33 -7.93 -3.31 13.73
C GLY A 33 -8.18 -3.68 15.20
N ILE A 34 -9.22 -4.48 15.45
CA ILE A 34 -9.56 -5.04 16.76
C ILE A 34 -9.89 -6.54 16.66
N GLY A 35 -9.79 -7.25 17.79
CA GLY A 35 -10.08 -8.68 17.85
C GLY A 35 -11.59 -8.99 17.81
N SER A 36 -11.93 -10.28 17.67
CA SER A 36 -13.33 -10.74 17.62
C SER A 36 -14.11 -10.45 18.90
N THR A 37 -13.47 -10.55 20.07
CA THR A 37 -14.10 -10.21 21.36
C THR A 37 -14.48 -8.74 21.45
N ASP A 38 -13.55 -7.85 21.07
CA ASP A 38 -13.80 -6.40 21.03
C ASP A 38 -14.90 -6.08 20.02
N MET A 39 -14.90 -6.74 18.85
CA MET A 39 -15.93 -6.56 17.85
C MET A 39 -17.31 -7.01 18.35
N GLY A 40 -17.38 -8.11 19.10
CA GLY A 40 -18.60 -8.54 19.77
C GLY A 40 -19.13 -7.50 20.76
N PHE A 41 -18.24 -6.85 21.52
CA PHE A 41 -18.61 -5.77 22.43
C PHE A 41 -19.08 -4.51 21.69
N VAL A 42 -18.43 -4.14 20.58
CA VAL A 42 -18.85 -3.05 19.70
C VAL A 42 -20.24 -3.30 19.15
N PHE A 43 -20.54 -4.52 18.68
CA PHE A 43 -21.88 -4.88 18.20
C PHE A 43 -22.93 -4.83 19.31
N ALA A 44 -22.57 -5.21 20.54
CA ALA A 44 -23.50 -5.18 21.66
C ALA A 44 -23.78 -3.77 22.19
N THR A 45 -22.82 -2.85 22.11
CA THR A 45 -22.87 -1.57 22.86
C THR A 45 -22.69 -0.31 22.03
N GLY A 46 -22.19 -0.42 20.80
CA GLY A 46 -21.75 0.72 19.98
C GLY A 46 -20.56 1.47 20.55
N LYS A 47 -19.84 0.89 21.52
CA LYS A 47 -18.72 1.52 22.25
C LYS A 47 -17.56 0.55 22.39
N LEU A 48 -16.37 1.07 22.68
CA LEU A 48 -15.19 0.29 23.03
C LEU A 48 -14.22 1.16 23.85
N TRP A 49 -13.33 0.51 24.61
CA TRP A 49 -12.30 1.19 25.39
C TRP A 49 -11.04 1.41 24.56
N PHE A 50 -10.48 2.61 24.65
CA PHE A 50 -9.26 2.99 23.95
C PHE A 50 -8.27 3.64 24.89
N LYS A 51 -7.00 3.24 24.77
CA LYS A 51 -5.87 4.01 25.29
C LYS A 51 -5.47 4.99 24.19
N VAL A 52 -5.48 6.29 24.50
CA VAL A 52 -5.03 7.32 23.56
C VAL A 52 -3.55 7.07 23.24
N PRO A 53 -3.19 6.84 21.97
CA PRO A 53 -1.80 6.65 21.59
C PRO A 53 -1.05 7.98 21.56
N GLU A 54 0.26 7.95 21.77
CA GLU A 54 1.12 9.07 21.39
C GLU A 54 1.22 9.15 19.86
N THR A 55 1.62 10.30 19.31
CA THR A 55 1.77 10.47 17.85
C THR A 55 3.23 10.56 17.45
N ILE A 56 3.60 9.84 16.38
CA ILE A 56 4.85 10.05 15.64
C ILE A 56 4.49 10.79 14.36
N ARG A 57 5.10 11.95 14.16
CA ARG A 57 4.90 12.77 12.97
C ARG A 57 5.93 12.43 11.90
N PHE A 58 5.47 12.13 10.70
CA PHE A 58 6.29 11.90 9.51
C PHE A 58 6.13 13.09 8.57
N ASN A 59 7.12 13.98 8.57
CA ASN A 59 7.19 15.12 7.67
C ASN A 59 7.86 14.66 6.37
N VAL A 60 7.06 14.52 5.32
CA VAL A 60 7.51 14.08 4.00
C VAL A 60 7.44 15.25 3.03
N GLU A 61 8.62 15.76 2.67
CA GLU A 61 8.78 16.97 1.87
C GLU A 61 9.36 16.67 0.48
N GLY A 62 9.18 17.61 -0.43
CA GLY A 62 9.76 17.55 -1.78
C GLY A 62 8.83 16.90 -2.81
N LYS A 63 9.39 16.64 -4.01
CA LYS A 63 8.63 16.08 -5.14
C LYS A 63 9.26 14.77 -5.60
N ALA A 64 8.48 13.70 -5.51
CA ALA A 64 8.89 12.39 -5.98
C ALA A 64 9.24 12.42 -7.49
N GLY A 65 10.31 11.71 -7.84
CA GLY A 65 10.76 11.58 -9.23
C GLY A 65 9.85 10.69 -10.08
N LYS A 66 10.18 10.57 -11.36
CA LYS A 66 9.48 9.65 -12.28
C LYS A 66 9.55 8.21 -11.73
N HIS A 67 8.43 7.51 -11.74
CA HIS A 67 8.28 6.13 -11.26
C HIS A 67 8.56 5.90 -9.76
N VAL A 68 8.50 6.95 -8.95
CA VAL A 68 8.54 6.87 -7.49
C VAL A 68 7.16 7.22 -6.96
N TYR A 69 6.55 6.30 -6.22
CA TYR A 69 5.16 6.41 -5.77
C TYR A 69 5.07 6.36 -4.24
N SER A 70 3.86 6.58 -3.70
CA SER A 70 3.63 6.53 -2.25
C SER A 70 4.01 5.19 -1.61
N LYS A 71 3.98 4.09 -2.39
CA LYS A 71 4.50 2.78 -1.97
C LYS A 71 6.00 2.83 -1.67
N ASP A 72 6.78 3.47 -2.52
CA ASP A 72 8.22 3.62 -2.31
C ASP A 72 8.49 4.49 -1.07
N ILE A 73 7.74 5.58 -0.91
CA ILE A 73 7.84 6.50 0.23
C ILE A 73 7.54 5.78 1.54
N ILE A 74 6.42 5.05 1.65
CA ILE A 74 6.08 4.35 2.89
C ILE A 74 7.05 3.20 3.20
N LEU A 75 7.58 2.51 2.18
CA LEU A 75 8.64 1.54 2.39
C LEU A 75 9.91 2.22 2.95
N LYS A 76 10.33 3.36 2.39
CA LYS A 76 11.48 4.10 2.93
C LYS A 76 11.28 4.45 4.40
N LEU A 77 10.10 4.97 4.76
CA LEU A 77 9.77 5.31 6.14
C LEU A 77 9.83 4.08 7.07
N ILE A 78 9.25 2.95 6.65
CA ILE A 78 9.30 1.69 7.42
C ILE A 78 10.75 1.22 7.60
N GLY A 79 11.59 1.29 6.57
CA GLY A 79 13.01 0.97 6.66
C GLY A 79 13.80 1.89 7.62
N MET A 80 13.41 3.18 7.71
CA MET A 80 14.04 4.14 8.62
C MET A 80 13.66 3.92 10.09
N VAL A 81 12.43 3.45 10.38
CA VAL A 81 11.93 3.30 11.76
C VAL A 81 11.97 1.87 12.29
N GLY A 82 11.95 0.87 11.41
CA GLY A 82 11.88 -0.56 11.77
C GLY A 82 10.47 -1.05 12.04
N SER A 83 10.28 -2.38 12.07
CA SER A 83 8.97 -3.03 12.24
C SER A 83 8.25 -2.71 13.56
N ASP A 84 9.00 -2.29 14.58
CA ASP A 84 8.47 -1.91 15.90
C ASP A 84 8.67 -0.41 16.22
N GLY A 85 9.11 0.38 15.23
CA GLY A 85 9.51 1.77 15.40
C GLY A 85 8.38 2.71 15.83
N ALA A 86 7.14 2.34 15.54
CA ALA A 86 5.93 3.10 15.87
C ALA A 86 4.98 2.34 16.82
N ASN A 87 5.50 1.38 17.60
CA ASN A 87 4.68 0.55 18.48
C ASN A 87 3.81 1.40 19.44
N TYR A 88 2.50 1.11 19.43
CA TYR A 88 1.44 1.82 20.15
C TYR A 88 1.27 3.32 19.83
N ALA A 89 1.92 3.84 18.78
CA ALA A 89 1.77 5.23 18.36
C ALA A 89 0.82 5.36 17.16
N ALA A 90 0.15 6.51 17.04
CA ALA A 90 -0.46 6.93 15.79
C ALA A 90 0.64 7.48 14.86
N CYS A 91 0.60 7.07 13.60
CA CYS A 91 1.53 7.52 12.57
C CYS A 91 0.83 8.62 11.77
N GLU A 92 1.21 9.87 12.00
CA GLU A 92 0.66 11.02 11.28
C GLU A 92 1.57 11.37 10.12
N TYR A 93 1.06 11.33 8.89
CA TYR A 93 1.84 11.71 7.70
C TYR A 93 1.46 13.12 7.24
N ALA A 94 2.46 13.97 7.13
CA ALA A 94 2.33 15.37 6.76
C ALA A 94 3.42 15.78 5.75
N GLY A 95 3.42 17.05 5.37
CA GLY A 95 4.40 17.65 4.46
C GLY A 95 3.93 17.74 3.01
N SER A 96 4.68 18.51 2.21
CA SER A 96 4.28 18.86 0.84
C SER A 96 4.08 17.66 -0.07
N ALA A 97 4.88 16.60 0.09
CA ALA A 97 4.74 15.39 -0.72
C ALA A 97 3.40 14.70 -0.46
N VAL A 98 3.01 14.53 0.82
CA VAL A 98 1.73 13.92 1.22
C VAL A 98 0.53 14.76 0.77
N ARG A 99 0.62 16.10 0.89
CA ARG A 99 -0.44 17.01 0.42
C ARG A 99 -0.69 16.89 -1.08
N SER A 100 0.37 16.63 -1.86
CA SER A 100 0.27 16.46 -3.32
C SER A 100 -0.31 15.11 -3.77
N MET A 101 -0.42 14.13 -2.87
CA MET A 101 -0.90 12.78 -3.18
C MET A 101 -2.41 12.73 -3.41
N SER A 102 -2.81 11.86 -4.34
CA SER A 102 -4.19 11.40 -4.47
C SER A 102 -4.65 10.60 -3.25
N ILE A 103 -5.97 10.41 -3.09
CA ILE A 103 -6.49 9.60 -1.98
C ILE A 103 -6.00 8.16 -2.02
N GLY A 104 -5.83 7.54 -3.19
CA GLY A 104 -5.31 6.18 -3.22
C GLY A 104 -3.83 6.07 -2.87
N GLU A 105 -3.02 7.07 -3.18
CA GLU A 105 -1.65 7.16 -2.69
C GLU A 105 -1.59 7.32 -1.17
N ARG A 106 -2.47 8.16 -0.59
CA ARG A 106 -2.62 8.32 0.87
C ARG A 106 -3.07 7.02 1.54
N LEU A 107 -4.04 6.32 0.93
CA LEU A 107 -4.51 5.01 1.38
C LEU A 107 -3.38 3.98 1.41
N THR A 108 -2.45 4.02 0.44
CA THR A 108 -1.25 3.16 0.43
C THR A 108 -0.38 3.39 1.66
N MET A 109 -0.14 4.67 2.02
CA MET A 109 0.68 5.01 3.19
C MET A 109 0.03 4.58 4.49
N SER A 110 -1.22 5.01 4.73
CA SER A 110 -1.97 4.67 5.94
C SER A 110 -2.18 3.17 6.11
N ASN A 111 -2.32 2.41 5.01
CA ASN A 111 -2.43 0.96 5.05
C ASN A 111 -1.24 0.31 5.75
N MET A 112 -0.02 0.78 5.46
CA MET A 112 1.19 0.13 5.98
C MET A 112 1.66 0.67 7.33
N ALA A 113 0.90 1.54 8.01
CA ALA A 113 1.24 2.02 9.34
C ALA A 113 1.44 0.88 10.35
N ILE A 114 0.65 -0.19 10.21
CA ILE A 114 0.74 -1.38 11.08
C ILE A 114 2.03 -2.17 10.86
N GLU A 115 2.68 -2.05 9.70
CA GLU A 115 3.91 -2.79 9.37
C GLU A 115 5.16 -2.20 10.06
N MET A 116 5.01 -1.04 10.71
CA MET A 116 5.98 -0.43 11.62
C MET A 116 5.49 -0.41 13.08
N GLY A 117 4.46 -1.22 13.39
CA GLY A 117 3.87 -1.34 14.73
C GLY A 117 2.86 -0.25 15.09
N GLY A 118 2.56 0.65 14.14
CA GLY A 118 1.65 1.76 14.32
C GLY A 118 0.23 1.31 14.66
N LYS A 119 -0.38 1.97 15.65
CA LYS A 119 -1.76 1.72 16.06
C LYS A 119 -2.77 2.20 15.01
N ALA A 120 -2.46 3.32 14.36
CA ALA A 120 -3.23 3.93 13.29
C ALA A 120 -2.29 4.67 12.33
N GLY A 121 -2.70 4.87 11.08
CA GLY A 121 -2.02 5.71 10.10
C GLY A 121 -2.96 6.81 9.64
N ILE A 122 -2.68 8.07 9.99
CA ILE A 122 -3.61 9.19 9.79
C ILE A 122 -2.99 10.27 8.90
N ILE A 123 -3.81 10.83 8.03
CA ILE A 123 -3.49 11.97 7.19
C ILE A 123 -4.61 12.98 7.38
N GLU A 124 -4.23 14.22 7.69
CA GLU A 124 -5.16 15.31 7.86
C GLU A 124 -6.01 15.51 6.59
N PRO A 125 -7.34 15.66 6.72
CA PRO A 125 -8.19 15.91 5.56
C PRO A 125 -7.85 17.27 4.95
N ASP A 126 -7.91 17.34 3.63
CA ASP A 126 -7.77 18.59 2.88
C ASP A 126 -8.75 18.57 1.70
N LYS A 127 -8.63 19.58 0.84
CA LYS A 127 -9.42 19.69 -0.38
C LYS A 127 -9.46 18.40 -1.20
N THR A 128 -8.34 17.66 -1.32
CA THR A 128 -8.33 16.39 -2.05
C THR A 128 -9.23 15.34 -1.38
N THR A 129 -9.25 15.31 -0.05
CA THR A 129 -10.17 14.46 0.73
C THR A 129 -11.62 14.89 0.56
N PHE A 130 -11.91 16.19 0.67
CA PHE A 130 -13.28 16.72 0.53
C PHE A 130 -13.83 16.52 -0.88
N ASP A 131 -13.03 16.79 -1.91
CA ASP A 131 -13.39 16.58 -3.33
C ASP A 131 -13.65 15.09 -3.61
N TYR A 132 -12.82 14.19 -3.07
CA TYR A 132 -13.02 12.74 -3.20
C TYR A 132 -14.33 12.26 -2.55
N LEU A 133 -14.64 12.79 -1.36
CA LEU A 133 -15.84 12.44 -0.61
C LEU A 133 -17.08 13.20 -1.11
N GLY A 134 -16.93 14.28 -1.87
CA GLY A 134 -18.00 15.16 -2.31
C GLY A 134 -18.75 15.79 -1.13
N ILE A 135 -18.00 16.29 -0.15
CA ILE A 135 -18.50 16.95 1.06
C ILE A 135 -17.90 18.36 1.18
N ASP A 136 -18.52 19.20 1.99
CA ASP A 136 -17.96 20.51 2.32
C ASP A 136 -16.70 20.38 3.19
N GLU A 137 -15.87 21.42 3.17
CA GLU A 137 -14.68 21.52 4.01
C GLU A 137 -15.05 21.50 5.49
N VAL A 138 -14.33 20.68 6.25
CA VAL A 138 -14.48 20.55 7.70
C VAL A 138 -13.17 20.97 8.34
N GLU A 139 -13.24 21.88 9.31
CA GLU A 139 -12.09 22.28 10.12
C GLU A 139 -11.73 21.12 11.07
N PHE A 140 -10.76 20.32 10.64
CA PHE A 140 -10.28 19.16 11.39
C PHE A 140 -8.81 18.92 11.06
N GLY A 141 -7.92 19.20 12.01
CA GLY A 141 -6.48 19.05 11.83
C GLY A 141 -5.70 19.11 13.13
N SER A 142 -4.39 18.92 13.02
CA SER A 142 -3.49 18.98 14.17
C SER A 142 -3.22 20.43 14.57
N ASP A 143 -3.24 20.73 15.86
CA ASP A 143 -2.87 22.06 16.36
C ASP A 143 -1.38 22.35 16.09
N ASP A 144 -1.05 23.61 15.80
CA ASP A 144 0.34 24.06 15.53
C ASP A 144 1.31 23.75 16.69
N ASN A 145 0.79 23.67 17.92
CA ASN A 145 1.53 23.40 19.14
C ASN A 145 1.31 21.98 19.69
N ALA A 146 0.81 21.04 18.88
CA ALA A 146 0.66 19.66 19.29
C ALA A 146 2.00 18.99 19.62
N ASP A 147 2.04 18.23 20.72
CA ASP A 147 3.22 17.48 21.13
C ASP A 147 3.31 16.13 20.39
N TYR A 148 4.48 15.86 19.81
CA TYR A 148 4.77 14.59 19.14
C TYR A 148 5.83 13.82 19.94
N ARG A 149 5.63 12.51 20.11
CA ARG A 149 6.63 11.62 20.72
C ARG A 149 7.95 11.67 19.96
N ARG A 150 7.86 11.77 18.64
CA ARG A 150 8.99 11.84 17.72
C ARG A 150 8.54 12.43 16.39
N THR A 151 9.44 13.15 15.75
CA THR A 151 9.31 13.58 14.35
C THR A 151 10.33 12.85 13.49
N VAL A 152 9.91 12.40 12.31
CA VAL A 152 10.74 11.76 11.28
C VAL A 152 10.65 12.59 10.01
N GLU A 153 11.79 13.02 9.51
CA GLU A 153 11.91 13.86 8.32
C GLU A 153 12.35 13.01 7.12
N LEU A 154 11.68 13.18 5.97
CA LEU A 154 12.06 12.54 4.71
C LEU A 154 11.87 13.52 3.55
N ASP A 155 12.96 13.84 2.84
CA ASP A 155 12.89 14.50 1.54
C ASP A 155 12.84 13.43 0.43
N VAL A 156 11.80 13.46 -0.40
CA VAL A 156 11.61 12.49 -1.49
C VAL A 156 12.27 12.93 -2.81
N THR A 157 12.87 14.11 -2.84
CA THR A 157 13.54 14.64 -4.03
C THR A 157 14.77 13.80 -4.38
N GLY A 158 14.76 13.22 -5.58
CA GLY A 158 15.85 12.35 -6.04
C GLY A 158 15.86 10.94 -5.41
N MET A 159 14.82 10.57 -4.67
CA MET A 159 14.69 9.23 -4.09
C MET A 159 14.62 8.16 -5.20
N SER A 160 15.29 7.02 -4.99
CA SER A 160 15.13 5.83 -5.86
C SER A 160 13.87 5.03 -5.50
N PRO A 161 13.30 4.25 -6.44
CA PRO A 161 12.30 3.24 -6.11
C PRO A 161 12.80 2.32 -5.00
N GLN A 162 11.91 1.88 -4.11
CA GLN A 162 12.26 1.13 -2.92
C GLN A 162 11.77 -0.31 -3.00
N VAL A 163 12.53 -1.23 -2.39
CA VAL A 163 12.20 -2.65 -2.34
C VAL A 163 12.34 -3.18 -0.92
N ALA A 164 11.27 -3.75 -0.36
CA ALA A 164 11.36 -4.51 0.88
C ALA A 164 11.75 -5.96 0.59
N LYS A 165 12.95 -6.35 1.03
CA LYS A 165 13.51 -7.69 0.84
C LYS A 165 12.89 -8.70 1.82
N PRO A 166 12.85 -10.00 1.46
CA PRO A 166 12.46 -11.03 2.40
C PRO A 166 13.32 -11.01 3.69
N HIS A 167 12.82 -11.42 4.85
CA HIS A 167 11.44 -11.83 5.16
C HIS A 167 10.75 -10.80 6.09
N ARG A 168 11.16 -9.54 6.03
CA ARG A 168 10.61 -8.46 6.86
C ARG A 168 10.35 -7.21 6.03
N VAL A 169 9.29 -6.50 6.38
CA VAL A 169 8.86 -5.30 5.64
C VAL A 169 9.84 -4.14 5.84
N ASP A 170 10.57 -4.11 6.96
CA ASP A 170 11.58 -3.10 7.29
C ASP A 170 12.96 -3.35 6.69
N ASN A 171 13.18 -4.46 6.00
CA ASN A 171 14.42 -4.74 5.25
C ASN A 171 14.40 -4.03 3.89
N VAL A 172 14.33 -2.71 3.90
CA VAL A 172 14.14 -1.87 2.70
C VAL A 172 15.47 -1.40 2.15
N VAL A 173 15.62 -1.53 0.84
CA VAL A 173 16.78 -1.06 0.09
C VAL A 173 16.35 -0.28 -1.15
N ASP A 174 17.27 0.52 -1.68
CA ASP A 174 17.09 1.14 -2.98
C ASP A 174 17.12 0.05 -4.08
N ILE A 175 16.34 0.23 -5.15
CA ILE A 175 16.15 -0.76 -6.22
C ILE A 175 17.47 -1.26 -6.84
N GLU A 176 18.48 -0.39 -6.91
CA GLU A 176 19.80 -0.68 -7.47
C GLU A 176 20.52 -1.82 -6.75
N GLU A 177 20.24 -2.06 -5.47
CA GLU A 177 20.87 -3.14 -4.69
C GLU A 177 20.36 -4.54 -5.03
N VAL A 178 19.17 -4.64 -5.63
CA VAL A 178 18.46 -5.90 -5.88
C VAL A 178 18.14 -6.11 -7.36
N GLU A 179 18.63 -5.22 -8.23
CA GLU A 179 18.43 -5.32 -9.66
C GLU A 179 19.06 -6.62 -10.22
N GLY A 180 18.34 -7.30 -11.12
CA GLY A 180 18.81 -8.54 -11.74
C GLY A 180 18.45 -9.83 -10.98
N ILE A 181 17.85 -9.74 -9.79
CA ILE A 181 17.31 -10.92 -9.10
C ILE A 181 16.16 -11.52 -9.92
N LYS A 182 16.32 -12.77 -10.35
CA LYS A 182 15.30 -13.49 -11.14
C LYS A 182 14.02 -13.71 -10.35
N VAL A 183 12.89 -13.59 -11.04
CA VAL A 183 11.56 -13.78 -10.45
C VAL A 183 10.80 -14.89 -11.15
N ASN A 184 9.87 -15.52 -10.44
CA ASN A 184 8.95 -16.52 -10.98
C ASN A 184 7.53 -15.97 -11.08
N GLN A 185 7.17 -15.07 -10.16
CA GLN A 185 5.85 -14.46 -10.09
C GLN A 185 5.95 -12.95 -9.89
N VAL A 186 5.07 -12.23 -10.55
CA VAL A 186 4.77 -10.83 -10.26
C VAL A 186 3.30 -10.72 -9.91
N PHE A 187 2.99 -10.08 -8.79
CA PHE A 187 1.64 -9.85 -8.31
C PHE A 187 1.38 -8.36 -8.17
N ILE A 188 0.44 -7.84 -8.98
CA ILE A 188 0.00 -6.45 -8.98
C ILE A 188 -1.45 -6.40 -8.55
N GLY A 189 -1.72 -5.86 -7.38
CA GLY A 189 -3.08 -5.64 -6.93
C GLY A 189 -3.31 -6.15 -5.53
N SER A 190 -3.62 -5.27 -4.59
CA SER A 190 -3.93 -5.65 -3.21
C SER A 190 -4.77 -4.54 -2.57
N CYS A 191 -5.07 -4.64 -1.27
CA CYS A 191 -5.61 -3.49 -0.55
C CYS A 191 -4.62 -2.31 -0.51
N THR A 192 -3.32 -2.58 -0.65
CA THR A 192 -2.26 -1.57 -0.67
C THR A 192 -2.19 -0.87 -2.02
N ASN A 193 -2.08 -1.62 -3.13
CA ASN A 193 -1.91 -1.07 -4.50
C ASN A 193 -2.68 -1.89 -5.55
N GLY A 194 -4.01 -1.78 -5.56
CA GLY A 194 -4.89 -2.39 -6.57
C GLY A 194 -6.00 -1.48 -7.05
N ARG A 195 -5.93 -0.17 -6.77
CA ARG A 195 -6.92 0.81 -7.27
C ARG A 195 -6.69 1.07 -8.74
N TYR A 196 -7.64 1.74 -9.38
CA TYR A 196 -7.56 2.06 -10.81
C TYR A 196 -6.24 2.76 -11.18
N GLU A 197 -5.72 3.72 -10.39
CA GLU A 197 -4.43 4.34 -10.72
C GLU A 197 -3.25 3.36 -10.68
N ASP A 198 -3.25 2.40 -9.75
CA ASP A 198 -2.20 1.38 -9.65
C ASP A 198 -2.22 0.45 -10.87
N ILE A 199 -3.43 0.04 -11.28
CA ILE A 199 -3.65 -0.80 -12.46
C ILE A 199 -3.28 -0.04 -13.73
N LYS A 200 -3.58 1.25 -13.79
CA LYS A 200 -3.22 2.13 -14.92
C LYS A 200 -1.71 2.25 -15.07
N ILE A 201 -0.98 2.51 -13.98
CA ILE A 201 0.50 2.56 -13.99
C ILE A 201 1.07 1.27 -14.59
N ALA A 202 0.58 0.11 -14.12
CA ALA A 202 1.04 -1.18 -14.62
C ALA A 202 0.70 -1.39 -16.10
N ALA A 203 -0.53 -1.09 -16.51
CA ALA A 203 -0.99 -1.25 -17.88
C ALA A 203 -0.26 -0.33 -18.86
N GLU A 204 0.06 0.91 -18.46
CA GLU A 204 0.83 1.85 -19.29
C GLU A 204 2.26 1.37 -19.52
N ILE A 205 2.90 0.78 -18.52
CA ILE A 205 4.25 0.19 -18.63
C ILE A 205 4.22 -1.09 -19.48
N LEU A 206 3.19 -1.92 -19.34
CA LEU A 206 3.06 -3.20 -20.06
C LEU A 206 2.50 -3.04 -21.49
N LYS A 207 2.12 -1.83 -21.91
CA LYS A 207 1.45 -1.62 -23.18
C LYS A 207 2.37 -1.92 -24.37
N GLY A 208 2.03 -2.95 -25.13
CA GLY A 208 2.82 -3.39 -26.30
C GLY A 208 4.05 -4.23 -25.94
N GLU A 209 4.19 -4.57 -24.65
CA GLU A 209 5.23 -5.45 -24.13
C GLU A 209 4.66 -6.85 -23.87
N GLU A 210 5.53 -7.85 -23.72
CA GLU A 210 5.16 -9.20 -23.32
C GLU A 210 5.81 -9.56 -21.98
N VAL A 211 5.06 -10.23 -21.11
CA VAL A 211 5.59 -10.78 -19.86
C VAL A 211 6.70 -11.79 -20.17
N ALA A 212 7.79 -11.71 -19.40
CA ALA A 212 8.95 -12.58 -19.58
C ALA A 212 8.59 -14.07 -19.52
N LYS A 213 9.29 -14.87 -20.33
CA LYS A 213 9.14 -16.33 -20.31
C LYS A 213 9.39 -16.89 -18.92
N ASN A 214 8.54 -17.82 -18.50
CA ASN A 214 8.55 -18.47 -17.17
C ASN A 214 8.23 -17.53 -15.99
N VAL A 215 7.68 -16.34 -16.25
CA VAL A 215 7.14 -15.45 -15.23
C VAL A 215 5.63 -15.45 -15.33
N ARG A 216 4.95 -15.62 -14.19
CA ARG A 216 3.50 -15.43 -14.12
C ARG A 216 3.19 -14.05 -13.56
N LEU A 217 2.57 -13.20 -14.39
CA LEU A 217 2.03 -11.92 -13.96
C LEU A 217 0.57 -12.11 -13.56
N ILE A 218 0.25 -11.80 -12.31
CA ILE A 218 -1.10 -11.88 -11.74
C ILE A 218 -1.55 -10.47 -11.40
N VAL A 219 -2.72 -10.07 -11.92
CA VAL A 219 -3.27 -8.74 -11.67
C VAL A 219 -4.64 -8.85 -11.01
N ILE A 220 -4.81 -8.24 -9.84
CA ILE A 220 -6.06 -8.29 -9.06
C ILE A 220 -6.51 -6.88 -8.65
N PRO A 221 -7.45 -6.27 -9.39
CA PRO A 221 -8.04 -5.00 -8.98
C PRO A 221 -8.70 -5.10 -7.59
N ALA A 222 -8.53 -4.07 -6.77
CA ALA A 222 -8.87 -4.07 -5.35
C ALA A 222 -10.37 -4.27 -5.09
N THR A 223 -11.24 -3.80 -5.98
CA THR A 223 -12.68 -3.99 -5.89
C THR A 223 -13.33 -4.15 -7.26
N ARG A 224 -14.60 -4.55 -7.25
CA ARG A 224 -15.40 -4.67 -8.48
C ARG A 224 -15.56 -3.32 -9.19
N SER A 225 -15.58 -2.21 -8.47
CA SER A 225 -15.72 -0.88 -9.06
C SER A 225 -14.44 -0.51 -9.81
N GLU A 226 -13.28 -0.71 -9.19
CA GLU A 226 -11.96 -0.49 -9.78
C GLU A 226 -11.71 -1.40 -10.99
N TYR A 227 -12.05 -2.69 -10.89
CA TYR A 227 -12.04 -3.62 -12.02
C TYR A 227 -12.85 -3.09 -13.20
N ARG A 228 -14.09 -2.64 -12.95
CA ARG A 228 -14.99 -2.13 -14.01
C ARG A 228 -14.48 -0.85 -14.64
N LYS A 229 -13.82 0.04 -13.88
CA LYS A 229 -13.18 1.25 -14.42
C LYS A 229 -12.07 0.85 -15.39
N ALA A 230 -11.15 0.01 -14.93
CA ALA A 230 -10.04 -0.48 -15.74
C ALA A 230 -10.52 -1.23 -17.00
N LEU A 231 -11.59 -2.02 -16.90
CA LEU A 231 -12.18 -2.74 -18.03
C LEU A 231 -12.74 -1.77 -19.08
N LYS A 232 -13.47 -0.74 -18.66
CA LYS A 232 -14.08 0.24 -19.58
C LYS A 232 -13.05 1.06 -20.37
N GLU A 233 -11.87 1.26 -19.80
CA GLU A 233 -10.78 2.01 -20.43
C GLU A 233 -9.85 1.12 -21.27
N GLY A 234 -10.08 -0.20 -21.33
CA GLY A 234 -9.24 -1.13 -22.08
C GLY A 234 -7.92 -1.49 -21.38
N LEU A 235 -7.75 -1.12 -20.10
CA LEU A 235 -6.54 -1.47 -19.33
C LEU A 235 -6.47 -2.98 -19.08
N ILE A 236 -7.62 -3.63 -18.85
CA ILE A 236 -7.69 -5.08 -18.66
C ILE A 236 -7.28 -5.82 -19.93
N GLU A 237 -7.73 -5.34 -21.11
CA GLU A 237 -7.32 -5.88 -22.41
C GLU A 237 -5.81 -5.72 -22.61
N THR A 238 -5.28 -4.53 -22.36
CA THR A 238 -3.83 -4.26 -22.43
C THR A 238 -3.01 -5.23 -21.56
N LEU A 239 -3.47 -5.50 -20.34
CA LEU A 239 -2.78 -6.42 -19.42
C LEU A 239 -2.86 -7.87 -19.90
N VAL A 240 -4.02 -8.30 -20.40
CA VAL A 240 -4.21 -9.66 -20.94
C VAL A 240 -3.36 -9.86 -22.20
N ASP A 241 -3.30 -8.86 -23.09
CA ASP A 241 -2.47 -8.88 -24.30
C ASP A 241 -0.99 -9.02 -23.97
N ALA A 242 -0.53 -8.37 -22.89
CA ALA A 242 0.83 -8.54 -22.37
C ALA A 242 1.09 -9.93 -21.75
N GLY A 243 0.06 -10.76 -21.57
CA GLY A 243 0.16 -12.09 -20.97
C GLY A 243 -0.14 -12.15 -19.46
N ALA A 244 -0.75 -11.11 -18.89
CA ALA A 244 -1.18 -11.12 -17.50
C ALA A 244 -2.42 -12.00 -17.28
N ILE A 245 -2.47 -12.66 -16.12
CA ILE A 245 -3.68 -13.32 -15.63
C ILE A 245 -4.43 -12.32 -14.75
N VAL A 246 -5.55 -11.81 -15.26
CA VAL A 246 -6.36 -10.80 -14.56
C VAL A 246 -7.52 -11.48 -13.84
N GLU A 247 -7.51 -11.46 -12.52
CA GLU A 247 -8.48 -12.15 -11.69
C GLU A 247 -9.56 -11.22 -11.12
N PHE A 248 -10.62 -11.83 -10.59
CA PHE A 248 -11.65 -11.10 -9.86
C PHE A 248 -11.11 -10.54 -8.52
N PRO A 249 -11.66 -9.43 -8.02
CA PRO A 249 -11.21 -8.80 -6.78
C PRO A 249 -11.22 -9.76 -5.59
N SER A 250 -10.03 -10.00 -5.03
CA SER A 250 -9.82 -10.87 -3.86
C SER A 250 -8.53 -10.48 -3.13
N CYS A 251 -8.26 -11.12 -1.98
CA CYS A 251 -7.01 -10.93 -1.24
C CYS A 251 -5.91 -11.95 -1.62
N GLY A 252 -6.09 -12.75 -2.67
CA GLY A 252 -5.08 -13.74 -3.09
C GLY A 252 -3.92 -13.11 -3.86
N PRO A 253 -2.67 -13.57 -3.75
CA PRO A 253 -2.13 -14.52 -2.76
C PRO A 253 -1.75 -13.86 -1.42
N CYS A 254 -2.08 -12.58 -1.17
CA CYS A 254 -1.57 -11.77 -0.05
C CYS A 254 -1.65 -12.44 1.34
N MET A 255 -2.67 -13.25 1.63
CA MET A 255 -2.81 -13.96 2.91
C MET A 255 -2.57 -15.48 2.81
N GLY A 256 -1.93 -15.97 1.75
CA GLY A 256 -1.76 -17.40 1.49
C GLY A 256 -3.08 -18.09 1.12
N SER A 257 -4.07 -17.30 0.71
CA SER A 257 -5.39 -17.74 0.27
C SER A 257 -5.48 -17.65 -1.25
N SER A 258 -5.97 -18.70 -1.91
CA SER A 258 -6.44 -18.76 -3.31
C SER A 258 -5.55 -18.11 -4.40
N PHE A 259 -5.23 -18.88 -5.45
CA PHE A 259 -4.53 -18.43 -6.67
C PHE A 259 -3.13 -17.81 -6.44
N GLY A 260 -2.19 -18.00 -7.36
CA GLY A 260 -0.85 -17.39 -7.26
C GLY A 260 -0.02 -17.78 -6.04
N LEU A 261 -0.25 -18.96 -5.46
CA LEU A 261 0.60 -19.47 -4.39
C LEU A 261 2.01 -19.75 -4.93
N ILE A 262 3.02 -19.37 -4.17
CA ILE A 262 4.42 -19.64 -4.52
C ILE A 262 4.89 -20.98 -3.94
N ALA A 263 5.62 -21.74 -4.76
CA ALA A 263 6.27 -22.98 -4.38
C ALA A 263 7.62 -22.72 -3.68
N SER A 264 8.24 -23.78 -3.16
CA SER A 264 9.56 -23.67 -2.52
C SER A 264 10.60 -23.14 -3.50
N ASN A 265 11.41 -22.18 -3.05
CA ASN A 265 12.45 -21.49 -3.82
C ASN A 265 11.94 -20.58 -4.95
N GLU A 266 10.62 -20.33 -5.05
CA GLU A 266 10.13 -19.32 -5.98
C GLU A 266 10.26 -17.91 -5.40
N VAL A 267 10.57 -16.97 -6.28
CA VAL A 267 10.63 -15.54 -5.97
C VAL A 267 9.40 -14.83 -6.53
N SER A 268 8.66 -14.17 -5.63
CA SER A 268 7.49 -13.33 -5.92
C SER A 268 7.82 -11.86 -5.71
N VAL A 269 7.55 -11.03 -6.71
CA VAL A 269 7.53 -9.57 -6.56
C VAL A 269 6.08 -9.11 -6.43
N SER A 270 5.77 -8.36 -5.39
CA SER A 270 4.40 -8.16 -4.93
C SER A 270 4.13 -6.71 -4.59
N THR A 271 2.98 -6.17 -5.03
CA THR A 271 2.48 -4.87 -4.58
C THR A 271 1.64 -4.98 -3.29
N SER A 272 1.73 -6.10 -2.57
CA SER A 272 1.14 -6.29 -1.23
C SER A 272 1.94 -5.57 -0.13
N ASN A 273 1.48 -5.70 1.11
CA ASN A 273 2.06 -5.08 2.30
C ASN A 273 2.95 -6.01 3.15
N ARG A 274 2.88 -7.33 2.97
CA ARG A 274 3.59 -8.31 3.81
C ARG A 274 4.42 -9.29 3.01
N ASN A 275 5.64 -9.56 3.49
CA ASN A 275 6.61 -10.51 2.93
C ASN A 275 7.15 -11.53 3.95
N PHE A 276 6.40 -11.80 5.01
CA PHE A 276 6.78 -12.80 6.02
C PHE A 276 6.93 -14.20 5.42
N VAL A 277 7.69 -15.05 6.09
CA VAL A 277 7.87 -16.47 5.73
C VAL A 277 6.50 -17.16 5.58
N GLY A 278 6.29 -17.84 4.45
CA GLY A 278 5.04 -18.56 4.15
C GLY A 278 3.84 -17.67 3.83
N ARG A 279 4.03 -16.35 3.64
CA ARG A 279 2.91 -15.42 3.49
C ARG A 279 2.08 -15.62 2.22
N GLN A 280 2.72 -16.01 1.11
CA GLN A 280 2.06 -16.24 -0.19
C GLN A 280 2.11 -17.72 -0.63
N GLY A 281 2.37 -18.66 0.29
CA GLY A 281 2.51 -20.07 -0.06
C GLY A 281 3.58 -20.76 0.77
N SER A 282 4.56 -21.36 0.10
CA SER A 282 5.65 -22.09 0.74
C SER A 282 6.48 -21.21 1.69
N PRO A 283 6.90 -21.73 2.87
CA PRO A 283 7.87 -21.09 3.75
C PRO A 283 9.24 -20.83 3.09
N GLU A 284 9.63 -21.62 2.10
CA GLU A 284 10.88 -21.46 1.35
C GLU A 284 10.74 -20.50 0.15
N GLY A 285 9.54 -19.92 -0.06
CA GLY A 285 9.31 -18.87 -1.04
C GLY A 285 9.82 -17.50 -0.56
N MET A 286 10.27 -16.68 -1.51
CA MET A 286 10.77 -15.33 -1.25
C MET A 286 9.82 -14.28 -1.81
N ILE A 287 9.50 -13.25 -1.01
CA ILE A 287 8.57 -12.18 -1.41
C ILE A 287 9.27 -10.83 -1.30
N TYR A 288 9.31 -10.08 -2.38
CA TYR A 288 9.80 -8.71 -2.44
C TYR A 288 8.61 -7.76 -2.58
N LEU A 289 8.55 -6.70 -1.77
CA LEU A 289 7.49 -5.71 -1.85
C LEU A 289 7.94 -4.49 -2.61
N VAL A 290 7.15 -4.07 -3.59
CA VAL A 290 7.50 -2.97 -4.50
C VAL A 290 6.27 -2.16 -4.91
N SER A 291 6.49 -1.02 -5.57
CA SER A 291 5.44 -0.24 -6.23
C SER A 291 4.91 -0.90 -7.51
N PRO A 292 3.71 -0.52 -8.00
CA PRO A 292 3.16 -1.04 -9.26
C PRO A 292 4.08 -0.87 -10.46
N ALA A 293 4.83 0.23 -10.53
CA ALA A 293 5.75 0.45 -11.64
C ALA A 293 6.93 -0.51 -11.62
N THR A 294 7.57 -0.68 -10.46
CA THR A 294 8.66 -1.66 -10.29
C THR A 294 8.18 -3.08 -10.56
N ALA A 295 6.97 -3.43 -10.12
CA ALA A 295 6.37 -4.73 -10.42
C ALA A 295 6.16 -4.93 -11.93
N ALA A 296 5.56 -3.95 -12.61
CA ALA A 296 5.32 -4.02 -14.06
C ALA A 296 6.63 -4.13 -14.86
N ALA A 297 7.64 -3.31 -14.53
CA ALA A 297 8.97 -3.42 -15.12
C ALA A 297 9.58 -4.81 -14.90
N THR A 298 9.47 -5.34 -13.69
CA THR A 298 9.97 -6.67 -13.34
C THR A 298 9.28 -7.78 -14.13
N ALA A 299 7.98 -7.63 -14.44
CA ALA A 299 7.24 -8.60 -15.24
C ALA A 299 7.75 -8.71 -16.68
N ILE A 300 8.19 -7.59 -17.28
CA ILE A 300 8.73 -7.54 -18.65
C ILE A 300 10.09 -8.23 -18.75
N TYR A 301 10.99 -7.99 -17.78
CA TYR A 301 12.36 -8.52 -17.83
C TYR A 301 12.55 -9.87 -17.14
N GLY A 302 11.60 -10.28 -16.29
CA GLY A 302 11.68 -11.48 -15.47
C GLY A 302 12.78 -11.47 -14.41
N GLU A 303 13.21 -10.27 -14.04
CA GLU A 303 14.11 -9.97 -12.94
C GLU A 303 13.74 -8.62 -12.36
N ILE A 304 14.04 -8.40 -11.07
CA ILE A 304 13.81 -7.10 -10.43
C ILE A 304 14.50 -6.01 -11.26
N ARG A 305 13.71 -5.04 -11.75
CA ARG A 305 14.16 -3.99 -12.66
C ARG A 305 13.71 -2.62 -12.17
N ASP A 306 14.61 -1.65 -12.28
CA ASP A 306 14.32 -0.24 -12.05
C ASP A 306 13.37 0.31 -13.13
N PRO A 307 12.15 0.76 -12.76
CA PRO A 307 11.19 1.30 -13.71
C PRO A 307 11.62 2.63 -14.35
N ARG A 308 12.72 3.26 -13.92
CA ARG A 308 13.25 4.47 -14.56
C ARG A 308 14.05 4.17 -15.84
N LYS A 309 14.39 2.90 -16.08
CA LYS A 309 15.22 2.46 -17.22
C LYS A 309 14.41 1.96 -18.43
N ILE A 310 13.09 2.10 -18.37
CA ILE A 310 12.10 1.76 -19.41
C ILE A 310 11.48 3.01 -20.02
#